data_AF-A0A1Y4N6A8-F1
#
_entry.id   AF-A0A1Y4N6A8-F1
#
_cell.length_a   1.000
_cell.length_b   1.000
_cell.length_c   1.000
_cell.angle_alpha   90.00
_cell.angle_beta   90.00
_cell.angle_gamma   90.00
#
_symmetry.space_group_name_H-M   'P 1'
#
loop_
_entity.id
_entity.type
_entity.pdbx_description
1 polymer ?
#
loop_
_entity_poly.entity_id
_entity_poly.type
_entity_poly.pdbx_seq_one_letter_code
_entity_poly.pdbx_strand_id
1 'polypeptide(L)' 'MKATGIVRRIDDLGRVVIPKEIRRTMRIREGDPSQIKLTWWEDFCFGMLGLGNREGWKDT' A
#
# COMPACT_ATOMS: atom_id res chain seq x y z
N MET A 1 -17.00 -1.95 5.23
CA MET A 1 -16.36 -0.96 4.35
C MET A 1 -16.67 -1.39 2.92
N LYS A 2 -17.43 -0.60 2.14
CA LYS A 2 -17.72 -0.97 0.74
C LYS A 2 -16.46 -0.73 -0.08
N ALA A 3 -16.09 -1.67 -0.96
CA ALA A 3 -15.01 -1.46 -1.91
C ALA A 3 -15.41 -0.30 -2.83
N THR A 4 -14.73 0.84 -2.70
CA THR A 4 -15.04 2.02 -3.51
C THR A 4 -14.56 1.88 -4.96
N GLY A 5 -13.68 0.91 -5.26
CA GLY A 5 -13.22 0.62 -6.62
C GLY A 5 -12.47 1.77 -7.29
N ILE A 6 -11.94 2.73 -6.52
CA ILE A 6 -11.31 3.94 -7.04
C ILE A 6 -9.83 3.64 -7.34
N VAL A 7 -9.49 3.57 -8.62
CA VAL A 7 -8.09 3.46 -9.08
C VAL A 7 -7.47 4.84 -9.21
N ARG A 8 -6.26 5.03 -8.67
CA ARG A 8 -5.46 6.24 -8.84
C ARG A 8 -4.07 5.89 -9.36
N ARG A 9 -3.59 6.68 -10.31
CA ARG A 9 -2.20 6.58 -10.77
C ARG A 9 -1.28 7.09 -9.67
N ILE A 10 -0.13 6.45 -9.53
CA ILE A 10 0.95 6.85 -8.63
C ILE A 10 1.70 7.99 -9.31
N ASP A 11 2.15 8.98 -8.53
CA ASP A 11 3.03 10.03 -9.05
C ASP A 11 4.49 9.58 -9.14
N ASP A 12 5.36 10.41 -9.72
CA ASP A 12 6.78 10.05 -9.94
C ASP A 12 7.57 9.86 -8.63
N LEU A 13 7.01 10.29 -7.50
CA LEU A 13 7.61 10.15 -6.17
C LEU A 13 7.01 8.99 -5.36
N GLY A 14 6.07 8.23 -5.92
CA GLY A 14 5.45 7.09 -5.25
C GLY A 14 4.27 7.44 -4.33
N ARG A 15 3.76 8.68 -4.35
CA ARG A 15 2.62 9.12 -3.55
C ARG A 15 1.30 8.72 -4.21
N VAL A 16 0.35 8.30 -3.38
CA VAL A 16 -1.03 8.01 -3.76
C VAL A 16 -1.95 9.10 -3.23
N VAL A 17 -2.79 9.66 -4.11
CA VAL A 17 -3.79 10.66 -3.72
C VAL A 17 -5.04 9.99 -3.16
N ILE A 18 -5.34 10.25 -1.89
CA ILE A 18 -6.58 9.78 -1.24
C ILE A 18 -7.79 10.57 -1.80
N PRO A 19 -8.83 9.89 -2.31
CA PRO A 19 -10.06 10.51 -2.80
C PRO A 19 -10.73 11.41 -1.75
N LYS A 20 -11.39 12.49 -2.23
CA LYS A 20 -12.00 13.50 -1.35
C LYS A 20 -13.10 12.94 -0.45
N GLU A 21 -13.86 11.93 -0.91
CA GLU A 21 -14.87 11.25 -0.09
C GLU A 21 -14.25 10.59 1.14
N ILE A 22 -13.19 9.82 0.96
CA ILE A 22 -12.49 9.16 2.07
C ILE A 22 -11.93 10.21 3.03
N ARG A 23 -11.33 11.29 2.50
CA ARG A 23 -10.86 12.42 3.33
C ARG A 23 -11.98 13.04 4.16
N ARG A 24 -13.19 13.21 3.60
CA ARG A 24 -14.36 13.77 4.30
C ARG A 24 -14.92 12.80 5.34
N THR A 25 -15.13 11.54 4.98
CA THR A 25 -15.70 10.51 5.88
C THR A 25 -14.78 10.21 7.04
N MET A 26 -13.47 10.09 6.80
CA MET A 26 -12.46 9.81 7.83
C MET A 26 -11.93 11.07 8.53
N ARG A 27 -12.43 12.26 8.16
CA ARG A 27 -12.04 13.56 8.74
C ARG A 27 -10.52 13.84 8.68
N ILE A 28 -9.83 13.33 7.67
CA ILE A 28 -8.38 13.49 7.47
C ILE A 28 -8.09 14.93 7.03
N ARG A 29 -7.32 15.67 7.84
CA ARG A 29 -6.88 17.04 7.57
C ARG A 29 -5.49 17.06 6.95
N GLU A 30 -5.11 18.21 6.39
CA GLU A 30 -3.75 18.39 5.87
C GLU A 30 -2.75 18.35 7.02
N GLY A 31 -1.70 17.54 6.87
CA GLY A 31 -0.70 17.30 7.91
C GLY A 31 -1.00 16.12 8.85
N ASP A 32 -2.17 15.47 8.76
CA ASP A 32 -2.43 14.28 9.58
C ASP A 32 -1.50 13.13 9.16
N PRO A 33 -0.79 12.48 10.10
CA PRO A 33 0.06 11.34 9.79
C PRO A 33 -0.80 10.15 9.37
N SER A 34 -0.81 9.86 8.07
CA SER A 34 -1.45 8.66 7.53
C SER A 34 -0.58 7.44 7.78
N GLN A 35 -1.09 6.46 8.54
CA GLN A 35 -0.40 5.19 8.72
C GLN A 35 -0.58 4.33 7.46
N ILE A 36 0.52 4.11 6.73
CA ILE A 36 0.58 3.16 5.63
C ILE A 36 1.07 1.84 6.23
N LYS A 37 0.24 0.80 6.20
CA LYS A 37 0.64 -0.55 6.58
C LYS A 37 0.26 -1.48 5.44
N LEU A 38 1.21 -2.30 5.01
CA LEU A 38 0.93 -3.41 4.12
C LEU A 38 -0.04 -4.37 4.82
N THR A 39 -0.92 -4.98 4.03
CA THR A 39 -1.78 -6.04 4.55
C THR A 39 -0.92 -7.24 4.94
N TRP A 40 -1.40 -8.06 5.86
CA TRP A 40 -0.66 -9.20 6.39
C TRP A 40 -0.11 -10.15 5.31
N TRP A 41 -0.84 -10.29 4.20
CA TRP A 41 -0.41 -11.10 3.07
C TRP A 41 0.73 -10.46 2.26
N GLU A 42 0.74 -9.13 2.11
CA GLU A 42 1.81 -8.42 1.42
C GLU A 42 3.13 -8.52 2.22
N ASP A 43 3.06 -8.35 3.55
CA ASP A 43 4.21 -8.57 4.44
C ASP A 43 4.75 -10.01 4.33
N PHE A 44 3.85 -11.01 4.29
CA PHE A 44 4.21 -12.41 4.10
C PHE A 44 4.88 -12.65 2.74
N CYS A 45 4.32 -12.14 1.64
CA CYS A 45 4.89 -12.28 0.30
C CYS A 45 6.28 -11.64 0.18
N PHE A 46 6.47 -10.44 0.74
CA PHE A 46 7.80 -9.80 0.77
C PHE A 46 8.79 -10.58 1.64
N GLY A 47 8.35 -11.14 2.76
CA GLY A 47 9.17 -12.02 3.60
C GLY A 47 9.61 -13.28 2.86
N MET A 48 8.69 -13.94 2.15
CA MET A 48 8.96 -15.12 1.32
C MET A 48 9.90 -14.80 0.16
N LEU A 49 9.70 -13.67 -0.53
CA LEU A 49 10.58 -13.20 -1.60
C LEU A 49 11.99 -12.87 -1.05
N GLY A 50 12.07 -12.30 0.14
CA GLY A 50 13.32 -12.03 0.84
C GLY A 50 14.06 -13.32 1.20
N LEU A 51 13.35 -14.35 1.67
CA LEU A 51 13.90 -15.67 1.93
C LEU A 51 14.37 -16.36 0.63
N GLY A 52 13.54 -16.38 -0.41
CA GLY A 52 13.92 -16.94 -1.71
C GLY A 52 15.16 -16.28 -2.31
N ASN A 53 15.33 -14.96 -2.14
CA ASN A 53 16.54 -14.26 -2.57
C ASN A 53 17.79 -14.60 -1.73
N ARG A 54 17.64 -14.96 -0.44
CA ARG A 54 18.75 -15.37 0.44
C ARG A 54 19.16 -16.82 0.21
N GLU A 55 18.19 -17.70 0.01
CA GLU A 55 18.40 -19.12 -0.27
C GLU A 55 18.79 -19.39 -1.74
N GLY A 56 18.85 -18.34 -2.58
CA GLY A 56 19.29 -18.45 -3.97
C GLY A 56 18.28 -19.15 -4.88
N TRP A 57 16.99 -19.11 -4.58
CA TRP A 57 15.90 -19.64 -5.43
C TRP A 57 15.62 -18.77 -6.67
N LYS A 58 16.69 -18.29 -7.32
CA LYS A 58 16.61 -17.67 -8.64
C LYS A 58 16.78 -18.78 -9.66
N ASP A 59 15.67 -19.10 -10.30
CA ASP A 59 15.57 -19.84 -11.56
C ASP A 59 16.04 -21.31 -11.51
N THR A 60 15.08 -22.21 -11.29
CA THR A 60 14.98 -23.42 -12.13
C THR A 60 13.80 -23.22 -13.08
#